data_AF-A0A0C2T917-F1
#
_entry.id   AF-A0A0C2T917-F1
#
_cell.length_a   1.000
_cell.length_b   1.000
_cell.length_c   1.000
_cell.angle_alpha   90.00
_cell.angle_beta   90.00
_cell.angle_gamma   90.00
#
_symmetry.space_group_name_H-M   'P 1'
#
loop_
_entity.id
_entity.type
_entity.pdbx_description
1 polymer ?
#
loop_
_entity_poly.entity_id
_entity_poly.type
_entity_poly.pdbx_seq_one_letter_code
_entity_poly.pdbx_strand_id
1 'polypeptide(L)' 'VTQPSAFSTCYGGQVCNISWVDDGQAPSLSSIGITRVDLYANQLQLVQSIQLVNASDMNSLIFT' A
#
# COMPACT_ATOMS: atom_id res chain seq x y z
N VAL A 1 -2.25 14.81 5.50
CA VAL A 1 -1.15 13.89 5.12
C VAL A 1 -1.75 12.51 5.15
N THR A 2 -2.01 11.87 4.01
CA THR A 2 -2.37 10.44 3.93
C THR A 2 -1.12 9.62 4.13
N GLN A 3 -0.59 9.63 5.34
CA GLN A 3 0.38 8.61 5.70
C GLN A 3 -0.39 7.29 5.73
N PRO A 4 0.01 6.23 5.02
CA PRO A 4 -0.21 4.91 5.58
C PRO A 4 0.45 4.96 6.96
N SER A 5 -0.38 5.14 7.99
CA SER A 5 0.06 5.35 9.38
C SER A 5 0.80 4.13 9.94
N ALA A 6 0.78 3.02 9.19
CA ALA A 6 1.57 1.83 9.44
C ALA A 6 2.41 1.51 8.19
N PHE A 7 3.73 1.55 8.33
CA PHE A 7 4.58 0.74 7.46
C PHE A 7 4.23 -0.73 7.74
N SER A 8 3.97 -1.51 6.69
CA SER A 8 3.81 -2.96 6.81
C SER A 8 5.15 -3.63 6.54
N THR A 9 5.62 -4.45 7.47
CA THR A 9 6.76 -5.34 7.22
C THR A 9 6.26 -6.64 6.60
N CYS A 10 6.85 -7.00 5.47
CA CYS A 10 6.53 -8.18 4.69
C CYS A 10 7.72 -9.13 4.66
N TYR A 11 7.46 -10.44 4.68
CA TYR A 11 8.47 -11.48 4.48
C TYR A 11 8.18 -12.23 3.19
N GLY A 12 9.23 -12.45 2.38
CA GLY A 12 9.09 -13.15 1.12
C GLY A 12 8.50 -14.54 1.28
N GLY A 13 7.53 -14.89 0.43
CA GLY A 13 6.82 -16.18 0.48
C GLY A 13 5.71 -16.25 1.53
N GLN A 14 5.39 -15.15 2.22
CA GLN A 14 4.26 -15.06 3.13
C GLN A 14 3.18 -14.11 2.59
N VAL A 15 1.94 -14.33 3.00
CA VAL A 15 0.84 -13.43 2.67
C VAL A 15 1.05 -12.09 3.36
N CYS A 16 1.14 -11.05 2.56
CA CYS A 16 1.20 -9.66 2.99
C CYS A 16 -0.17 -9.03 2.94
N ASN A 17 -0.55 -8.33 4.01
CA ASN A 17 -1.74 -7.50 4.04
C ASN A 17 -1.34 -6.05 4.32
N ILE A 18 -1.57 -5.18 3.34
CA ILE A 18 -1.45 -3.73 3.51
C ILE A 18 -2.86 -3.21 3.73
N SER A 19 -3.06 -2.45 4.80
CA SER A 19 -4.28 -1.69 5.04
C SER A 19 -3.97 -0.20 5.08
N TRP A 20 -4.94 0.59 4.67
CA TRP A 20 -4.85 2.04 4.77
C TRP A 20 -6.13 2.58 5.40
N VAL A 21 -5.96 3.62 6.20
CA VAL A 21 -7.01 4.23 7.01
C VAL A 21 -7.14 5.68 6.57
N ASP A 22 -8.36 6.11 6.27
CA ASP A 22 -8.67 7.53 6.09
C ASP A 22 -8.82 8.15 7.48
N ASP A 23 -7.93 9.05 7.86
CA ASP A 23 -8.02 9.81 9.10
C ASP A 23 -8.93 11.05 8.96
N GLY A 24 -9.55 11.23 7.78
CA GLY A 24 -10.37 12.39 7.45
C GLY A 24 -9.55 13.66 7.23
N GLN A 25 -8.21 13.59 7.26
CA GLN A 25 -7.32 14.71 7.02
C GLN A 25 -6.77 14.66 5.60
N ALA A 26 -6.93 15.77 4.86
CA ALA A 26 -6.62 15.83 3.44
C ALA A 26 -5.20 15.33 3.07
N PRO A 27 -5.02 14.62 1.93
CA PRO A 27 -6.08 14.13 1.03
C PRO A 27 -6.96 13.02 1.67
N SER A 28 -8.20 12.82 1.24
CA SER A 28 -8.98 11.62 1.64
C SER A 28 -8.58 10.43 0.78
N LEU A 29 -8.82 9.18 1.22
CA LEU A 29 -8.58 7.98 0.41
C LEU A 29 -9.30 8.06 -0.95
N SER A 30 -10.52 8.61 -0.95
CA SER A 30 -11.32 8.86 -2.15
C SER A 30 -10.66 9.79 -3.17
N SER A 31 -9.68 10.61 -2.75
CA SER A 31 -8.96 11.54 -3.61
C SER A 31 -7.61 11.02 -4.13
N ILE A 32 -7.15 9.85 -3.66
CA ILE A 32 -5.89 9.24 -4.11
C ILE A 32 -6.06 8.53 -5.47
N GLY A 33 -7.15 7.77 -5.63
CA GLY A 33 -7.45 7.04 -6.86
C GLY A 33 -6.47 5.89 -7.15
N ILE A 34 -6.19 5.67 -8.44
CA ILE A 34 -5.32 4.57 -8.90
C ILE A 34 -3.88 4.82 -8.43
N THR A 35 -3.35 3.87 -7.68
CA THR A 35 -2.05 3.94 -7.03
C THR A 35 -1.18 2.76 -7.47
N ARG A 36 0.12 3.01 -7.58
CA ARG A 36 1.13 1.98 -7.77
C ARG A 36 1.69 1.54 -6.42
N VAL A 37 1.79 0.23 -6.22
CA VAL A 37 2.42 -0.37 -5.04
C VAL A 37 3.62 -1.17 -5.49
N ASP A 38 4.78 -0.86 -4.90
CA ASP A 38 6.06 -1.53 -5.18
C ASP A 38 6.64 -2.05 -3.85
N LEU A 39 7.11 -3.29 -3.87
CA LEU A 39 7.85 -3.90 -2.77
C LEU A 39 9.35 -3.70 -2.99
N TYR A 40 10.02 -3.20 -1.95
CA TYR A 40 11.47 -3.04 -1.92
C TYR A 40 12.07 -3.85 -0.78
N ALA A 41 13.27 -4.39 -0.98
CA ALA A 41 14.04 -5.08 0.04
C ALA A 41 15.50 -4.59 0.07
N ASN A 42 16.19 -4.85 1.18
CA ASN A 42 17.59 -4.46 1.39
C ASN A 42 17.81 -2.94 1.19
N GLN A 43 18.74 -2.57 0.31
CA GLN A 43 19.11 -1.18 -0.02
C GLN A 43 18.11 -0.56 -1.02
N LEU A 44 16.80 -0.68 -0.75
CA LEU A 44 15.72 -0.21 -1.62
C LEU A 44 15.78 -0.83 -3.03
N GLN A 45 16.10 -2.13 -3.13
CA GLN A 45 16.00 -2.86 -4.39
C GLN A 45 14.56 -3.25 -4.64
N LEU A 46 14.00 -2.86 -5.80
CA LEU A 46 12.67 -3.28 -6.23
C LEU A 46 12.66 -4.81 -6.41
N VAL A 47 11.80 -5.49 -5.65
CA VAL A 47 11.64 -6.95 -5.71
C VAL A 47 10.34 -7.35 -6.41
N GLN A 48 9.30 -6.53 -6.32
CA GLN A 48 8.02 -6.81 -6.95
C GLN A 48 7.27 -5.50 -7.20
N SER A 49 6.69 -5.37 -8.39
CA SER A 49 5.63 -4.38 -8.64
C SER A 49 4.30 -5.10 -8.57
N ILE A 50 3.43 -4.64 -7.68
CA ILE A 50 2.10 -5.19 -7.52
C ILE A 50 1.18 -4.52 -8.54
N GLN A 51 0.13 -5.21 -8.95
CA GLN A 51 -0.86 -4.63 -9.87
C GLN A 51 -1.41 -3.32 -9.31
N LEU A 52 -1.73 -2.40 -10.23
CA LEU A 52 -2.32 -1.12 -9.86
C LEU A 52 -3.58 -1.35 -9.02
N VAL A 53 -3.66 -0.65 -7.91
CA VAL A 53 -4.81 -0.71 -7.00
C VAL A 53 -5.51 0.63 -6.99
N ASN A 54 -6.84 0.61 -6.98
CA ASN A 54 -7.59 1.83 -6.71
C ASN A 54 -7.77 2.01 -5.19
N ALA A 55 -7.00 2.93 -4.60
CA ALA A 55 -7.06 3.21 -3.16
C ALA A 55 -8.34 3.97 -2.77
N SER A 56 -9.11 4.51 -3.74
CA SER A 56 -10.41 5.12 -3.45
C SER A 56 -11.51 4.12 -3.12
N ASP A 57 -11.37 2.87 -3.61
CA ASP A 57 -12.44 1.87 -3.61
C ASP A 57 -12.08 0.61 -2.78
N MET A 58 -10.84 0.52 -2.33
CA MET A 58 -10.33 -0.59 -1.52
C MET A 58 -9.70 -0.01 -0.27
N ASN A 59 -9.78 -0.71 0.87
CA ASN A 59 -9.13 -0.33 2.13
C ASN A 59 -7.97 -1.27 2.52
N SER A 60 -7.78 -2.34 1.74
CA SER A 60 -6.68 -3.27 1.91
C SER A 60 -6.26 -3.94 0.60
N LEU A 61 -5.03 -4.42 0.57
CA LEU A 61 -4.42 -5.20 -0.51
C LEU A 61 -3.71 -6.40 0.09
N ILE A 62 -4.00 -7.58 -0.48
CA ILE A 62 -3.35 -8.84 -0.13
C ILE A 62 -2.50 -9.32 -1.30
N PHE A 63 -1.24 -9.65 -1.04
CA PHE A 63 -0.29 -10.19 -2.05
C PHE A 63 0.73 -11.16 -1.43
N THR A 64 1.52 -11.82 -2.28
CA THR A 64 2.60 -12.74 -1.92
C THR A 64 3.84 -12.48 -2.78
#